data_AF-A0A840MRY1-F1
#
_entry.id   AF-A0A840MRY1-F1
#
_cell.length_a   1.000
_cell.length_b   1.000
_cell.length_c   1.000
_cell.angle_alpha   90.00
_cell.angle_beta   90.00
_cell.angle_gamma   90.00
#
_symmetry.space_group_name_H-M   'P 1'
#
loop_
_entity.id
_entity.type
_entity.pdbx_description
1 polymer ?
#
loop_
_entity_poly.entity_id
_entity_poly.type
_entity_poly.pdbx_seq_one_letter_code
_entity_poly.pdbx_strand_id
1 'polypeptide(L)'
;MEELQDRVRTSRGPGYEKHHTAEEAAARNAGDPESLIQGRDNLVLVPVLKHIEITRYYSTKVEQPDGTKLSPRDQLKGKDFETRRLYGLKILRDYGVLK
;
A
#
# COMPACT_ATOMS: atom_id res chain seq x y z
N MET A 1 -5.79 13.14 -0.68
CA MET A 1 -6.37 11.94 -0.01
C MET A 1 -7.80 11.74 -0.46
N GLU A 2 -8.66 12.74 -0.26
CA GLU A 2 -10.09 12.69 -0.58
C GLU A 2 -10.38 12.30 -2.03
N GLU A 3 -9.71 12.92 -3.01
CA GLU A 3 -9.99 12.67 -4.45
C GLU A 3 -9.76 11.22 -4.91
N LEU A 4 -8.78 10.49 -4.35
CA LEU A 4 -8.50 9.09 -4.73
C LEU A 4 -9.28 8.07 -3.91
N GLN A 5 -9.63 8.41 -2.67
CA GLN A 5 -10.52 7.59 -1.84
C GLN A 5 -11.99 7.73 -2.29
N ASP A 6 -12.41 8.90 -2.77
CA ASP A 6 -13.76 9.13 -3.29
C ASP A 6 -13.98 8.47 -4.65
N ARG A 7 -12.95 8.38 -5.49
CA ARG A 7 -13.04 7.64 -6.77
C ARG A 7 -13.26 6.13 -6.58
N VAL A 8 -12.96 5.57 -5.39
CA VAL A 8 -13.31 4.18 -5.04
C VAL A 8 -14.84 3.95 -5.14
N ARG A 9 -15.66 5.01 -4.97
CA ARG A 9 -17.13 4.94 -5.07
C ARG A 9 -17.69 5.06 -6.49
N THR A 10 -17.06 5.83 -7.39
CA THR A 10 -17.81 6.43 -8.51
C THR A 10 -17.62 5.77 -9.87
N SER A 11 -16.56 5.00 -10.13
CA SER A 11 -16.44 4.25 -11.39
C SER A 11 -15.15 3.43 -11.37
N ARG A 12 -15.25 2.11 -11.64
CA ARG A 12 -14.15 1.33 -12.21
C ARG A 12 -13.88 1.87 -13.62
N GLY A 13 -13.25 3.03 -13.70
CA GLY A 13 -12.74 3.50 -14.98
C GLY A 13 -11.73 2.47 -15.49
N PRO A 14 -11.75 2.10 -16.78
CA PRO A 14 -10.76 1.19 -17.34
C PRO A 14 -9.34 1.69 -17.01
N GLY A 15 -8.47 0.78 -16.57
CA GLY A 15 -7.06 1.08 -16.26
C GLY A 15 -6.74 1.45 -14.81
N TYR A 16 -7.67 1.32 -13.85
CA TYR A 16 -7.41 1.51 -12.42
C TYR A 16 -7.78 0.28 -11.58
N GLU A 17 -6.99 0.03 -10.54
CA GLU A 17 -7.18 -1.06 -9.58
C GLU A 17 -7.20 -0.53 -8.14
N LYS A 18 -7.88 -1.26 -7.25
CA LYS A 18 -7.79 -1.00 -5.81
C LYS A 18 -6.47 -1.52 -5.30
N HIS A 19 -5.77 -0.69 -4.55
CA HIS A 19 -4.55 -1.05 -3.86
C HIS A 19 -4.74 -0.85 -2.35
N HIS A 20 -4.30 -1.84 -1.57
CA HIS A 20 -4.25 -1.72 -0.11
C HIS A 20 -2.97 -0.98 0.30
N THR A 21 -3.11 0.14 1.01
CA THR A 21 -1.95 0.93 1.48
C THR A 21 -1.11 0.17 2.51
N ALA A 22 -1.77 -0.51 3.44
CA ALA A 22 -1.20 -1.56 4.26
C ALA A 22 -1.58 -2.91 3.65
N GLU A 23 -0.59 -3.74 3.30
CA GLU A 23 -0.81 -5.02 2.62
C GLU A 23 -1.83 -5.90 3.36
N GLU A 24 -2.86 -6.36 2.64
CA GLU A 24 -3.96 -7.17 3.18
C GLU A 24 -3.47 -8.41 3.95
N ALA A 25 -2.55 -9.17 3.36
CA ALA A 25 -2.02 -10.38 3.99
C ALA A 25 -1.25 -10.05 5.28
N ALA A 26 -0.45 -8.98 5.28
CA ALA A 26 0.26 -8.54 6.48
C ALA A 26 -0.72 -8.06 7.55
N ALA A 27 -1.78 -7.34 7.16
CA ALA A 27 -2.82 -6.87 8.08
C ALA A 27 -3.61 -8.03 8.72
N ARG A 28 -4.03 -9.01 7.92
CA ARG A 28 -4.69 -10.21 8.43
C ARG A 28 -3.78 -11.03 9.36
N ASN A 29 -2.51 -11.21 8.98
CA ASN A 29 -1.55 -11.95 9.82
C ASN A 29 -1.25 -11.24 11.14
N ALA A 30 -1.39 -9.90 11.19
CA ALA A 30 -1.25 -9.12 12.41
C ALA A 30 -2.51 -9.15 13.29
N GLY A 31 -3.62 -9.73 12.82
CA GLY A 31 -4.89 -9.76 13.53
C GLY A 31 -5.69 -8.45 13.43
N ASP A 32 -5.39 -7.59 12.45
CA ASP A 32 -6.16 -6.36 12.24
C ASP A 32 -7.61 -6.69 11.84
N PRO A 33 -8.59 -5.89 12.30
CA PRO A 33 -10.00 -6.16 12.01
C PRO A 33 -10.31 -5.98 10.52
N GLU A 34 -11.15 -6.85 9.94
CA GLU A 34 -11.47 -6.81 8.50
C GLU A 34 -12.09 -5.46 8.07
N SER A 35 -12.79 -4.77 8.98
CA SER A 35 -13.32 -3.43 8.75
C SER A 35 -12.24 -2.37 8.51
N LEU A 36 -11.05 -2.55 9.09
CA LEU A 36 -9.87 -1.71 8.88
C LEU A 36 -9.14 -2.13 7.61
N ILE A 37 -9.00 -3.44 7.38
CA ILE A 37 -8.29 -4.01 6.21
C ILE A 37 -9.00 -3.63 4.91
N GLN A 38 -10.30 -3.86 4.82
CA GLN A 38 -11.15 -3.49 3.67
C GLN A 38 -11.71 -2.07 3.79
N GLY A 39 -11.33 -1.36 4.85
CA GLY A 39 -11.75 0.00 5.13
C GLY A 39 -11.27 0.96 4.04
N ARG A 40 -12.05 2.02 3.82
CA ARG A 40 -11.70 3.09 2.86
C ARG A 40 -10.37 3.74 3.18
N ASP A 41 -10.03 3.81 4.45
CA ASP A 41 -8.78 4.39 4.93
C ASP A 41 -7.55 3.58 4.53
N ASN A 42 -7.74 2.32 4.14
CA ASN A 42 -6.70 1.43 3.64
C ASN A 42 -6.74 1.23 2.11
N LEU A 43 -7.75 1.74 1.40
CA LEU A 43 -7.94 1.50 -0.03
C LEU A 43 -7.75 2.77 -0.85
N VAL A 44 -6.94 2.66 -1.91
CA VAL A 44 -6.76 3.72 -2.91
C VAL A 44 -6.93 3.16 -4.32
N LEU A 45 -7.39 3.98 -5.25
CA LEU A 45 -7.34 3.64 -6.67
C LEU A 45 -6.00 4.03 -7.28
N VAL A 46 -5.40 3.11 -8.01
CA VAL A 46 -4.08 3.27 -8.63
C VAL A 46 -4.16 2.83 -10.09
N PRO A 47 -3.52 3.54 -11.04
CA PRO A 47 -3.40 3.05 -12.40
C PRO A 47 -2.76 1.66 -12.43
N VAL A 48 -3.23 0.73 -13.27
CA VAL A 48 -2.75 -0.67 -13.33
C VAL A 48 -1.22 -0.74 -13.45
N LEU A 49 -0.62 0.07 -14.33
CA LEU A 49 0.83 0.09 -14.50
C LEU A 49 1.56 0.51 -13.22
N LYS A 50 1.05 1.53 -12.53
CA LYS A 50 1.57 1.97 -11.22
C LYS A 50 1.36 0.93 -10.13
N HIS A 51 0.23 0.22 -10.17
CA HIS A 51 -0.03 -0.89 -9.26
C HIS A 51 1.04 -1.98 -9.39
N ILE A 52 1.34 -2.41 -10.63
CA ILE A 52 2.39 -3.39 -10.91
C ILE A 52 3.77 -2.91 -10.46
N GLU A 53 4.13 -1.65 -10.73
CA GLU A 53 5.40 -1.05 -10.30
C GLU A 53 5.55 -1.10 -8.77
N ILE A 54 4.53 -0.66 -8.03
CA ILE A 54 4.53 -0.64 -6.57
C ILE A 54 4.60 -2.06 -6.01
N THR A 55 3.79 -3.00 -6.53
CA THR A 55 3.84 -4.41 -6.09
C THR A 55 5.23 -5.02 -6.27
N ARG A 56 5.91 -4.73 -7.39
CA ARG A 56 7.30 -5.19 -7.62
C ARG A 56 8.27 -4.56 -6.63
N TYR A 57 8.12 -3.26 -6.33
CA TYR A 57 8.93 -2.57 -5.34
C TYR A 57 8.82 -3.21 -3.96
N TYR A 58 7.61 -3.55 -3.50
CA TYR A 58 7.40 -4.22 -2.22
C TYR A 58 8.07 -5.60 -2.10
N SER A 59 8.43 -6.21 -3.23
CA SER A 59 9.17 -7.50 -3.28
C SER A 59 10.67 -7.32 -3.53
N THR A 60 11.13 -6.10 -3.79
CA THR A 60 12.54 -5.81 -4.10
C THR A 60 13.32 -5.64 -2.80
N LYS A 61 14.40 -6.42 -2.62
CA LYS A 61 15.30 -6.26 -1.48
C LYS A 61 16.20 -5.04 -1.68
N VAL A 62 16.19 -4.13 -0.72
CA VAL A 62 17.04 -2.93 -0.72
C VAL A 62 17.99 -2.98 0.46
N GLU A 63 19.21 -2.51 0.25
CA GLU A 63 20.23 -2.44 1.30
C GLU A 63 19.81 -1.41 2.35
N GLN A 64 19.85 -1.83 3.61
CA GLN A 64 19.55 -1.01 4.78
C GLN A 64 20.83 -0.37 5.32
N PRO A 65 20.73 0.70 6.14
CA PRO A 65 21.89 1.33 6.77
C PRO A 65 22.76 0.38 7.62
N ASP A 66 22.19 -0.73 8.11
CA ASP A 66 22.88 -1.76 8.88
C ASP A 66 23.55 -2.85 8.01
N GLY A 67 23.52 -2.69 6.68
CA GLY A 67 24.08 -3.65 5.72
C GLY A 67 23.18 -4.85 5.42
N THR A 68 22.00 -4.96 6.05
CA THR A 68 21.03 -6.01 5.72
C THR A 68 20.30 -5.70 4.41
N LYS A 69 19.76 -6.74 3.75
CA LYS A 69 18.94 -6.58 2.53
C LYS A 69 17.51 -7.02 2.82
N LEU A 70 16.64 -6.05 3.02
CA LEU A 70 15.24 -6.28 3.35
C LEU A 70 14.35 -5.65 2.27
N SER A 71 13.29 -6.35 1.89
CA SER A 71 12.22 -5.74 1.10
C SER A 71 11.37 -4.83 1.98
N PRO A 72 10.62 -3.87 1.41
CA PRO A 72 9.61 -3.12 2.16
C PRO A 72 8.67 -4.03 2.95
N ARG A 73 8.26 -5.17 2.36
CA ARG A 73 7.43 -6.16 3.05
C ARG A 73 8.13 -6.75 4.28
N ASP A 74 9.42 -7.05 4.18
CA ASP A 74 10.19 -7.59 5.31
C ASP A 74 10.36 -6.55 6.43
N GLN A 75 10.65 -5.29 6.08
CA GLN A 75 10.81 -4.19 7.05
C GLN A 75 9.54 -3.89 7.83
N LEU A 76 8.39 -4.06 7.17
CA LEU A 76 7.07 -3.78 7.74
C LEU A 76 6.49 -4.96 8.54
N LYS A 77 7.15 -6.12 8.53
CA LYS A 77 6.71 -7.29 9.29
C LYS A 77 6.70 -6.97 10.78
N GLY A 78 5.57 -7.24 11.44
CA GLY A 78 5.40 -6.99 12.88
C GLY A 78 5.21 -5.53 13.27
N LYS A 79 5.14 -4.60 12.30
CA LYS A 79 4.76 -3.20 12.57
C LYS A 79 3.24 -3.09 12.73
N ASP A 80 2.78 -2.07 13.47
CA ASP A 80 1.37 -1.76 13.59
C ASP A 80 0.74 -1.31 12.26
N PHE A 81 -0.58 -1.26 12.21
CA PHE A 81 -1.33 -0.91 11.00
C PHE A 81 -1.02 0.51 10.50
N GLU A 82 -0.97 1.50 11.40
CA GLU A 82 -0.73 2.89 11.02
C GLU A 82 0.68 3.08 10.45
N THR A 83 1.69 2.42 11.00
CA THR A 83 3.04 2.41 10.45
C THR A 83 3.07 1.86 9.02
N ARG A 84 2.38 0.72 8.77
CA ARG A 84 2.27 0.12 7.44
C ARG A 84 1.54 1.05 6.46
N ARG A 85 0.44 1.65 6.92
CA ARG A 85 -0.38 2.57 6.14
C ARG A 85 0.39 3.84 5.78
N LEU A 86 1.08 4.47 6.74
CA LEU A 86 1.91 5.66 6.50
C LEU A 86 3.04 5.37 5.51
N TYR A 87 3.67 4.21 5.61
CA TYR A 87 4.66 3.78 4.64
C TYR A 87 4.05 3.62 3.24
N GLY A 88 2.91 2.94 3.11
CA GLY A 88 2.20 2.82 1.84
C GLY A 88 1.81 4.15 1.21
N LEU A 89 1.30 5.10 2.02
CA LEU A 89 1.01 6.45 1.58
C LEU A 89 2.25 7.20 1.10
N LYS A 90 3.41 6.99 1.75
CA LYS A 90 4.69 7.55 1.27
C LYS A 90 5.06 6.97 -0.10
N ILE A 91 5.03 5.65 -0.26
CA ILE A 91 5.36 5.00 -1.55
C ILE A 91 4.42 5.46 -2.66
N LEU A 92 3.12 5.57 -2.38
CA LEU A 92 2.17 6.09 -3.35
C LEU A 92 2.49 7.53 -3.79
N ARG A 93 3.01 8.39 -2.89
CA ARG A 93 3.52 9.73 -3.27
C ARG A 93 4.81 9.64 -4.08
N ASP A 94 5.77 8.82 -3.66
CA ASP A 94 7.05 8.64 -4.34
C ASP A 94 6.86 8.16 -5.80
N TYR A 95 5.84 7.33 -6.05
CA TYR A 95 5.48 6.81 -7.38
C TYR A 95 4.53 7.74 -8.16
N GLY A 96 4.20 8.92 -7.61
CA GLY A 96 3.35 9.94 -8.26
C GLY A 96 1.87 9.57 -8.35
N VAL A 97 1.40 8.62 -7.54
CA VAL A 97 -0.02 8.25 -7.46
C VAL A 97 -0.77 9.26 -6.61
N LEU A 98 -0.20 9.64 -5.46
CA LEU A 98 -0.71 10.69 -4.59
C LEU A 98 0.10 11.97 -4.82
N LYS A 99 -0.59 13.12 -4.85
CA LYS A 99 0.04 14.44 -4.74
C LYS A 99 0.15 14.88 -3.29
#